data_AF-A0A925M9B2-F1
#
_entry.id   AF-A0A925M9B2-F1
#
_cell.length_a   1.000
_cell.length_b   1.000
_cell.length_c   1.000
_cell.angle_alpha   90.00
_cell.angle_beta   90.00
_cell.angle_gamma   90.00
#
_symmetry.space_group_name_H-M   'P 1'
#
loop_
_entity.id
_entity.type
_entity.pdbx_description
1 polymer ?
#
loop_
_entity_poly.entity_id
_entity_poly.type
_entity_poly.pdbx_seq_one_letter_code
_entity_poly.pdbx_strand_id
1 'polypeptide(L)'
;MRDQFSKSIDSYLLVDRRSDLFPDALYEVAWVYVKNKQYDKALRALELLSLSDAQSQKTPTVRILEGNLRIRKAQLIRGAQLLGTLDARDPSDPAVEYDKAVLVFTETHDMYMPSYAALSQMVQSDASPAQYLTQIAGRSAHVFQAAAPIPEAAVQYLRDEPEVQRVVAVETDLGDVTSNIAEAEATIARLRGVLAAGDKTAVYPVLGQRRLRIAAIQDELIKLRSELADQELRLVAGTGEVAALSGKRKQLYTAYSALPSAEHVAAERALQHRAQYNAIEQVASEIEEAIGSTQAIAVALRKYDSETPEASTQVPTLRASLAEAATEAAAIEDELAAVHRDLQIGRDLAGVGDAATTAARGARRELRLAEDAEHKALAGLAGTSKERGKAQALVALGDRAARLADQLDQTEVQIDGVVDQGLAEVRVTLAQEETLLAQFKAELASYEATSRELGGAVLGASFEKVKAKFYDIVIRTDVGNVDVSWSQKEDNDDDLKRLNLSRQRELKQLRDEFKDILDAGTQKPSAPAKTEMPKPEPSQPSGSPDKGGPEQRVTPGFDRPSTPAAPTVKP
;
A
#
# COMPACT_ATOMS: atom_id res chain seq x y z
N MET A 1 -27.72 40.09 14.42
CA MET A 1 -26.50 40.38 13.65
C MET A 1 -26.70 39.95 12.19
N ARG A 2 -27.54 40.67 11.44
CA ARG A 2 -27.71 40.50 9.99
C ARG A 2 -27.37 41.88 9.39
N ASP A 3 -26.58 41.92 8.32
CA ASP A 3 -26.23 43.10 7.49
C ASP A 3 -24.91 43.87 7.76
N GLN A 4 -23.90 43.30 8.43
CA GLN A 4 -22.52 43.86 8.42
C GLN A 4 -21.59 43.06 7.50
N PHE A 5 -21.93 43.00 6.20
CA PHE A 5 -21.18 42.24 5.20
C PHE A 5 -19.73 42.73 5.03
N SER A 6 -19.50 44.05 5.08
CA SER A 6 -18.16 44.65 4.99
C SER A 6 -17.25 44.22 6.14
N LYS A 7 -17.72 44.34 7.39
CA LYS A 7 -16.94 43.90 8.56
C LYS A 7 -16.68 42.40 8.59
N SER A 8 -17.59 41.61 8.01
CA SER A 8 -17.41 40.16 7.89
C SER A 8 -16.30 39.85 6.89
N ILE A 9 -16.29 40.50 5.71
CA ILE A 9 -15.21 40.38 4.72
C ILE A 9 -13.87 40.78 5.35
N ASP A 10 -13.81 41.92 6.04
CA ASP A 10 -12.58 42.39 6.70
C ASP A 10 -12.08 41.37 7.74
N SER A 11 -13.00 40.75 8.50
CA SER A 11 -12.64 39.74 9.50
C SER A 11 -12.09 38.45 8.87
N TYR A 12 -12.67 38.00 7.76
CA TYR A 12 -12.18 36.80 7.06
C TYR A 12 -10.89 37.05 6.28
N LEU A 13 -10.66 38.26 5.77
CA LEU A 13 -9.41 38.64 5.09
C LEU A 13 -8.22 38.79 6.05
N LEU A 14 -8.45 38.84 7.37
CA LEU A 14 -7.40 38.82 8.39
C LEU A 14 -6.82 37.41 8.63
N VAL A 15 -7.47 36.35 8.12
CA VAL A 15 -6.95 34.99 8.22
C VAL A 15 -5.72 34.86 7.31
N ASP A 16 -4.59 34.47 7.90
CA ASP A 16 -3.33 34.28 7.17
C ASP A 16 -3.49 33.19 6.10
N ARG A 17 -2.87 33.40 4.93
CA ARG A 17 -2.84 32.44 3.81
C ARG A 17 -2.21 31.10 4.17
N ARG A 18 -1.39 31.07 5.23
CA ARG A 18 -0.76 29.86 5.77
C ARG A 18 -1.59 29.13 6.81
N SER A 19 -2.75 29.67 7.19
CA SER A 19 -3.63 29.03 8.17
C SER A 19 -4.43 27.91 7.52
N ASP A 20 -4.60 26.80 8.25
CA ASP A 20 -5.48 25.68 7.85
C ASP A 20 -6.94 26.12 7.66
N LEU A 21 -7.34 27.26 8.25
CA LEU A 21 -8.69 27.84 8.11
C LEU A 21 -8.83 28.78 6.91
N PHE A 22 -7.75 29.03 6.17
CA PHE A 22 -7.77 29.94 5.03
C PHE A 22 -8.74 29.50 3.90
N PRO A 23 -8.83 28.21 3.52
CA PRO A 23 -9.81 27.75 2.54
C PRO A 23 -11.26 27.99 3.00
N ASP A 24 -11.54 27.80 4.29
CA ASP A 24 -12.86 28.02 4.88
C ASP A 24 -13.23 29.51 4.89
N ALA A 25 -12.27 30.37 5.23
CA ALA A 25 -12.43 31.81 5.16
C ALA A 25 -12.70 32.29 3.73
N LEU A 26 -12.00 31.76 2.73
CA LEU A 26 -12.25 32.08 1.31
C LEU A 26 -13.65 31.65 0.85
N TYR A 27 -14.11 30.47 1.28
CA TYR A 27 -15.45 29.98 0.98
C TYR A 27 -16.54 30.89 1.55
N GLU A 28 -16.41 31.31 2.82
CA GLU A 28 -17.35 32.23 3.46
C GLU A 28 -17.31 33.62 2.82
N VAL A 29 -16.12 34.13 2.48
CA VAL A 29 -15.96 35.40 1.75
C VAL A 29 -16.66 35.36 0.39
N ALA A 30 -16.55 34.26 -0.34
CA ALA A 30 -17.27 34.06 -1.59
C ALA A 30 -18.78 34.18 -1.37
N TRP A 31 -19.33 33.50 -0.35
CA TRP A 31 -20.76 33.60 -0.01
C TRP A 31 -21.21 35.02 0.37
N VAL A 32 -20.37 35.77 1.09
CA VAL A 32 -20.66 37.18 1.42
C VAL A 32 -20.69 38.04 0.15
N TYR A 33 -19.77 37.82 -0.81
CA TYR A 33 -19.80 38.50 -2.10
C TYR A 33 -21.03 38.15 -2.93
N VAL A 34 -21.46 36.87 -2.93
CA VAL A 34 -22.70 36.43 -3.59
C VAL A 34 -23.91 37.17 -3.02
N LYS A 35 -24.02 37.28 -1.69
CA LYS A 35 -25.12 38.01 -1.03
C LYS A 35 -25.13 39.50 -1.38
N ASN A 36 -23.95 40.08 -1.60
CA ASN A 36 -23.80 41.48 -1.99
C ASN A 36 -23.89 41.71 -3.52
N LYS A 37 -24.27 40.68 -4.31
CA LYS A 37 -24.33 40.70 -5.79
C LYS A 37 -23.01 41.08 -6.47
N GLN A 38 -21.87 40.92 -5.79
CA GLN A 38 -20.53 41.20 -6.32
C GLN A 38 -19.96 39.94 -6.99
N TYR A 39 -20.56 39.53 -8.11
CA TYR A 39 -20.28 38.25 -8.75
C TYR A 39 -18.81 38.10 -9.21
N ASP A 40 -18.17 39.15 -9.73
CA ASP A 40 -16.75 39.08 -10.15
C ASP A 40 -15.78 38.90 -9.00
N LYS A 41 -16.14 39.37 -7.79
CA LYS A 41 -15.32 39.16 -6.59
C LYS A 41 -15.57 37.77 -6.00
N ALA A 42 -16.83 37.30 -6.06
CA ALA A 42 -17.18 35.95 -5.67
C ALA A 42 -16.47 34.90 -6.55
N LEU A 43 -16.51 35.06 -7.88
CA LEU A 43 -15.84 34.15 -8.82
C LEU A 43 -14.33 34.10 -8.58
N ARG A 44 -13.67 35.25 -8.42
CA ARG A 44 -12.23 35.30 -8.10
C ARG A 44 -11.89 34.61 -6.78
N ALA A 45 -12.75 34.72 -5.77
CA ALA A 45 -12.54 34.05 -4.49
C ALA A 45 -12.68 32.52 -4.62
N LEU A 46 -13.63 32.04 -5.42
CA LEU A 46 -13.82 30.61 -5.71
C LEU A 46 -12.70 30.04 -6.59
N GLU A 47 -12.25 30.78 -7.60
CA GLU A 47 -11.09 30.42 -8.42
C GLU A 47 -9.83 30.29 -7.54
N LEU A 48 -9.58 31.27 -6.67
CA LEU A 48 -8.46 31.23 -5.72
C LEU A 48 -8.57 30.04 -4.76
N LEU A 49 -9.77 29.72 -4.27
CA LEU A 49 -10.02 28.55 -3.44
C LEU A 49 -9.67 27.26 -4.18
N SER A 50 -10.15 27.11 -5.43
CA SER A 50 -9.87 25.94 -6.27
C SER A 50 -8.38 25.78 -6.62
N LEU A 51 -7.64 26.88 -6.71
CA LEU A 51 -6.19 26.89 -6.92
C LEU A 51 -5.40 26.60 -5.64
N SER A 52 -5.90 27.06 -4.49
CA SER A 52 -5.22 26.87 -3.20
C SER A 52 -5.35 25.45 -2.68
N ASP A 53 -6.47 24.78 -2.96
CA ASP A 53 -6.75 23.41 -2.53
C ASP A 53 -7.50 22.66 -3.63
N ALA A 54 -6.78 22.30 -4.70
CA ALA A 54 -7.36 21.62 -5.86
C ALA A 54 -7.91 20.22 -5.52
N GLN A 55 -7.39 19.57 -4.47
CA GLN A 55 -7.77 18.22 -4.03
C GLN A 55 -8.81 18.24 -2.91
N SER A 56 -9.32 19.41 -2.51
CA SER A 56 -10.31 19.54 -1.45
C SER A 56 -11.59 18.75 -1.75
N GLN A 57 -12.21 18.18 -0.71
CA GLN A 57 -13.59 17.69 -0.82
C GLN A 57 -14.60 18.79 -1.18
N LYS A 58 -14.23 20.05 -0.96
CA LYS A 58 -15.08 21.21 -1.29
C LYS A 58 -15.01 21.60 -2.77
N THR A 59 -13.96 21.18 -3.49
CA THR A 59 -13.74 21.52 -4.91
C THR A 59 -14.95 21.28 -5.80
N PRO A 60 -15.63 20.11 -5.79
CA PRO A 60 -16.81 19.92 -6.64
C PRO A 60 -17.94 20.87 -6.29
N THR A 61 -18.18 21.11 -5.00
CA THR A 61 -19.22 22.06 -4.55
C THR A 61 -18.89 23.50 -4.96
N VAL A 62 -17.60 23.87 -4.91
CA VAL A 62 -17.08 25.18 -5.32
C VAL A 62 -17.24 25.38 -6.82
N ARG A 63 -16.90 24.38 -7.64
CA ARG A 63 -17.08 24.43 -9.10
C ARG A 63 -18.55 24.48 -9.51
N ILE A 64 -19.42 23.70 -8.87
CA ILE A 64 -20.87 23.78 -9.08
C ILE A 64 -21.40 25.18 -8.71
N LEU A 65 -20.93 25.75 -7.60
CA LEU A 65 -21.29 27.12 -7.21
C LEU A 65 -20.79 28.14 -8.23
N GLU A 66 -19.58 27.98 -8.73
CA GLU A 66 -19.00 28.83 -9.78
C GLU A 66 -19.88 28.84 -11.03
N GLY A 67 -20.27 27.67 -11.56
CA GLY A 67 -21.18 27.56 -12.69
C GLY A 67 -22.52 28.28 -12.44
N ASN A 68 -23.12 28.07 -11.26
CA ASN A 68 -24.36 28.75 -10.86
C ASN A 68 -24.22 30.28 -10.79
N LEU A 69 -23.07 30.77 -10.34
CA LEU A 69 -22.80 32.22 -10.28
C LEU A 69 -22.58 32.82 -11.67
N ARG A 70 -21.96 32.07 -12.59
CA ARG A 70 -21.81 32.48 -13.99
C ARG A 70 -23.17 32.64 -14.68
N ILE A 71 -24.13 31.74 -14.45
CA ILE A 71 -25.53 31.90 -14.91
C ILE A 71 -26.13 33.20 -14.37
N ARG A 72 -26.03 33.45 -13.05
CA ARG A 72 -26.58 34.68 -12.44
C ARG A 72 -25.89 35.95 -12.94
N LYS A 73 -24.60 35.88 -13.24
CA LYS A 73 -23.85 36.99 -13.82
C LYS A 73 -24.34 37.29 -15.23
N ALA A 74 -24.54 36.27 -16.07
CA ALA A 74 -25.11 36.41 -17.41
C ALA A 74 -26.48 37.11 -17.38
N GLN A 75 -27.37 36.66 -16.48
CA GLN A 75 -28.68 37.27 -16.27
C GLN A 75 -28.59 38.74 -15.82
N LEU A 76 -27.63 39.08 -14.95
CA LEU A 76 -27.42 40.46 -14.51
C LEU A 76 -26.92 41.36 -15.65
N ILE A 77 -25.94 40.89 -16.43
CA ILE A 77 -25.42 41.61 -17.60
C ILE A 77 -26.56 41.88 -18.57
N ARG A 78 -27.37 40.85 -18.85
CA ARG A 78 -28.52 40.97 -19.74
C ARG A 78 -29.55 41.95 -19.21
N GLY A 79 -29.89 41.89 -17.92
CA GLY A 79 -30.75 42.88 -17.27
C GLY A 79 -30.23 44.31 -17.49
N ALA A 80 -28.92 44.54 -17.30
CA ALA A 80 -28.31 45.84 -17.55
C ALA A 80 -28.39 46.28 -19.03
N GLN A 81 -28.26 45.34 -19.99
CA GLN A 81 -28.38 45.61 -21.44
C GLN A 81 -29.76 46.15 -21.77
N LEU A 82 -30.78 45.58 -21.13
CA LEU A 82 -32.17 45.92 -21.36
C LEU A 82 -32.58 47.24 -20.70
N LEU A 83 -31.98 47.58 -19.56
CA LEU A 83 -32.18 48.88 -18.91
C LEU A 83 -31.30 49.99 -19.50
N GLY A 84 -30.38 49.67 -20.43
CA GLY A 84 -29.47 50.66 -21.01
C GLY A 84 -28.47 51.23 -20.01
N THR A 85 -28.20 50.52 -18.91
CA THR A 85 -27.34 50.96 -17.80
C THR A 85 -25.93 50.38 -17.88
N LEU A 86 -25.53 49.77 -19.00
CA LEU A 86 -24.15 49.30 -19.13
C LEU A 86 -23.19 50.47 -19.26
N ASP A 87 -22.08 50.34 -18.55
CA ASP A 87 -20.89 51.13 -18.82
C ASP A 87 -20.38 50.82 -20.23
N ALA A 88 -20.22 51.86 -21.05
CA ALA A 88 -19.71 51.76 -22.43
C ALA A 88 -18.27 51.22 -22.55
N ARG A 89 -17.63 50.88 -21.42
CA ARG A 89 -16.25 50.36 -21.31
C ARG A 89 -16.18 48.87 -21.02
N ASP A 90 -17.30 48.20 -20.72
CA ASP A 90 -17.33 46.77 -20.40
C ASP A 90 -18.18 46.01 -21.43
N PRO A 91 -17.55 45.40 -22.45
CA PRO A 91 -18.22 44.60 -23.48
C PRO A 91 -18.54 43.20 -22.96
N SER A 92 -19.17 43.12 -21.79
CA SER A 92 -19.58 41.85 -21.20
C SER A 92 -20.78 41.29 -21.96
N ASP A 93 -20.60 40.15 -22.62
CA ASP A 93 -21.64 39.41 -23.34
C ASP A 93 -22.20 38.28 -22.44
N PRO A 94 -23.52 38.23 -22.18
CA PRO A 94 -24.16 37.12 -21.46
C PRO A 94 -23.80 35.74 -22.02
N ALA A 95 -23.65 35.61 -23.35
CA ALA A 95 -23.33 34.34 -24.00
C ALA A 95 -21.99 33.76 -23.50
N VAL A 96 -20.98 34.61 -23.33
CA VAL A 96 -19.65 34.20 -22.86
C VAL A 96 -19.69 33.67 -21.43
N GLU A 97 -20.54 34.22 -20.57
CA GLU A 97 -20.68 33.71 -19.20
C GLU A 97 -21.47 32.39 -19.15
N TYR A 98 -22.47 32.20 -20.04
CA TYR A 98 -23.13 30.91 -20.19
C TYR A 98 -22.17 29.82 -20.71
N ASP A 99 -21.35 30.11 -21.72
CA ASP A 99 -20.37 29.16 -22.25
C ASP A 99 -19.36 28.72 -21.17
N LYS A 100 -18.89 29.67 -20.36
CA LYS A 100 -18.02 29.35 -19.21
C LYS A 100 -18.74 28.53 -18.14
N ALA A 101 -20.04 28.76 -17.92
CA ALA A 101 -20.83 27.93 -17.00
C ALA A 101 -20.93 26.48 -17.48
N VAL A 102 -21.24 26.27 -18.77
CA VAL A 102 -21.29 24.93 -19.39
C VAL A 102 -19.94 24.23 -19.27
N LEU A 103 -18.84 24.94 -19.54
CA LEU A 103 -17.49 24.38 -19.43
C LEU A 103 -17.22 23.86 -18.01
N VAL A 104 -17.47 24.68 -16.98
CA VAL A 104 -17.23 24.30 -15.58
C VAL A 104 -18.09 23.11 -15.16
N PHE A 105 -19.37 23.07 -15.54
CA PHE A 105 -20.24 21.94 -15.24
C PHE A 105 -19.80 20.66 -15.95
N THR A 106 -19.45 20.74 -17.24
CA THR A 106 -19.01 19.59 -18.05
C THR A 106 -17.66 19.03 -17.55
N GLU A 107 -16.68 19.89 -17.30
CA GLU A 107 -15.38 19.46 -16.74
C GLU A 107 -15.53 18.81 -15.36
N THR A 108 -16.44 19.34 -14.53
CA THR A 108 -16.72 18.76 -13.21
C THR A 108 -17.44 17.42 -13.33
N HIS A 109 -18.42 17.30 -14.24
CA HIS A 109 -19.09 16.04 -14.54
C HIS A 109 -18.06 14.97 -14.96
N ASP A 110 -17.25 15.27 -15.98
CA ASP A 110 -16.32 14.31 -16.57
C ASP A 110 -15.21 13.88 -15.59
N MET A 111 -14.83 14.76 -14.66
CA MET A 111 -13.86 14.45 -13.62
C MET A 111 -14.38 13.42 -12.60
N TYR A 112 -15.66 13.48 -12.21
CA TYR A 112 -16.21 12.65 -11.14
C TYR A 112 -17.03 11.46 -11.64
N MET A 113 -17.49 11.49 -12.89
CA MET A 113 -18.29 10.42 -13.48
C MET A 113 -17.59 9.04 -13.48
N PRO A 114 -16.29 8.91 -13.84
CA PRO A 114 -15.60 7.62 -13.75
C PRO A 114 -15.56 7.05 -12.33
N SER A 115 -15.40 7.91 -11.33
CA SER A 115 -15.38 7.51 -9.91
C SER A 115 -16.75 7.02 -9.44
N TYR A 116 -17.82 7.68 -9.86
CA TYR A 116 -19.18 7.22 -9.63
C TYR A 116 -19.47 5.88 -10.31
N ALA A 117 -19.11 5.73 -11.60
CA ALA A 117 -19.30 4.48 -12.34
C ALA A 117 -18.58 3.31 -11.64
N ALA A 118 -17.31 3.48 -11.28
CA ALA A 118 -16.52 2.46 -10.61
C ALA A 118 -17.17 2.01 -9.29
N LEU A 119 -17.54 2.96 -8.42
CA LEU A 119 -18.19 2.64 -7.14
C LEU A 119 -19.58 2.03 -7.33
N SER A 120 -20.33 2.48 -8.34
CA SER A 120 -21.64 1.91 -8.66
C SER A 120 -21.53 0.46 -9.11
N GLN A 121 -20.51 0.14 -9.91
CA GLN A 121 -20.24 -1.22 -10.36
C GLN A 121 -19.79 -2.11 -9.20
N MET A 122 -18.94 -1.59 -8.30
CA MET A 122 -18.45 -2.32 -7.12
C MET A 122 -19.58 -2.68 -6.16
N VAL A 123 -20.49 -1.73 -5.92
CA VAL A 123 -21.68 -1.96 -5.09
C VAL A 123 -22.65 -2.95 -5.75
N GLN A 124 -22.75 -2.94 -7.10
CA GLN A 124 -23.65 -3.83 -7.84
C GLN A 124 -23.08 -5.24 -8.03
N SER A 125 -21.76 -5.38 -8.06
CA SER A 125 -21.10 -6.68 -8.01
C SER A 125 -21.19 -7.25 -6.60
N ASP A 126 -21.53 -8.53 -6.45
CA ASP A 126 -21.46 -9.26 -5.16
C ASP A 126 -20.01 -9.42 -4.61
N ALA A 127 -19.05 -8.62 -5.08
CA ALA A 127 -17.68 -8.63 -4.62
C ALA A 127 -17.60 -8.12 -3.17
N SER A 128 -16.90 -8.84 -2.30
CA SER A 128 -16.72 -8.43 -0.90
C SER A 128 -15.94 -7.11 -0.82
N PRO A 129 -16.50 -6.05 -0.18
CA PRO A 129 -15.80 -4.78 0.02
C PRO A 129 -14.43 -4.92 0.69
N ALA A 130 -14.22 -5.99 1.46
CA ALA A 130 -12.95 -6.28 2.13
C ALA A 130 -11.78 -6.51 1.16
N GLN A 131 -12.03 -6.92 -0.10
CA GLN A 131 -10.97 -7.13 -1.09
C GLN A 131 -10.27 -5.84 -1.52
N TYR A 132 -10.95 -4.70 -1.35
CA TYR A 132 -10.44 -3.38 -1.70
C TYR A 132 -9.73 -2.68 -0.53
N LEU A 133 -9.78 -3.28 0.67
CA LEU A 133 -9.20 -2.70 1.87
C LEU A 133 -7.69 -2.51 1.72
N THR A 134 -6.99 -3.47 1.12
CA THR A 134 -5.54 -3.40 0.88
C THR A 134 -5.15 -2.31 -0.12
N GLN A 135 -6.02 -2.00 -1.10
CA GLN A 135 -5.87 -0.84 -1.99
C GLN A 135 -6.00 0.47 -1.21
N ILE A 136 -7.05 0.59 -0.40
CA ILE A 136 -7.36 1.82 0.34
C ILE A 136 -6.29 2.08 1.41
N ALA A 137 -5.81 1.05 2.10
CA ALA A 137 -4.76 1.16 3.11
C ALA A 137 -3.37 1.50 2.55
N GLY A 138 -3.19 1.49 1.22
CA GLY A 138 -1.90 1.80 0.59
C GLY A 138 -0.80 0.77 0.85
N ARG A 139 -1.14 -0.38 1.46
CA ARG A 139 -0.24 -1.50 1.78
C ARG A 139 -0.36 -2.62 0.75
N SER A 140 -0.35 -2.27 -0.54
CA SER A 140 -0.17 -3.27 -1.59
C SER A 140 1.28 -3.77 -1.55
N ALA A 141 1.59 -4.70 -0.63
CA ALA A 141 2.87 -5.39 -0.59
C ALA A 141 3.13 -6.14 -1.90
N HIS A 142 2.06 -6.64 -2.52
CA HIS A 142 2.10 -7.21 -3.86
C HIS A 142 1.62 -6.21 -4.89
N VAL A 143 2.42 -6.03 -5.93
CA VAL A 143 2.14 -5.24 -7.14
C VAL A 143 0.92 -5.80 -7.91
N PHE A 144 0.57 -7.06 -7.62
CA PHE A 144 -0.56 -7.78 -8.19
C PHE A 144 -1.76 -7.87 -7.24
N GLN A 145 -2.80 -7.08 -7.53
CA GLN A 145 -4.10 -7.30 -6.92
C GLN A 145 -5.06 -7.90 -7.95
N ALA A 146 -5.90 -8.84 -7.53
CA ALA A 146 -6.92 -9.44 -8.36
C ALA A 146 -8.11 -8.48 -8.61
N ALA A 147 -8.30 -7.49 -7.74
CA ALA A 147 -9.39 -6.51 -7.84
C ALA A 147 -9.04 -5.35 -8.78
N ALA A 148 -10.03 -4.87 -9.54
CA ALA A 148 -9.88 -3.69 -10.39
C ALA A 148 -9.49 -2.45 -9.55
N PRO A 149 -8.60 -1.58 -10.05
CA PRO A 149 -8.15 -0.41 -9.30
C PRO A 149 -9.29 0.61 -9.12
N ILE A 150 -9.49 1.09 -7.90
CA ILE A 150 -10.40 2.20 -7.60
C ILE A 150 -9.79 3.52 -8.14
N PRO A 151 -10.56 4.39 -8.83
CA PRO A 151 -10.07 5.71 -9.24
C PRO A 151 -9.58 6.54 -8.04
N GLU A 152 -8.47 7.28 -8.22
CA GLU A 152 -7.80 8.02 -7.13
C GLU A 152 -8.73 8.99 -6.39
N ALA A 153 -9.62 9.67 -7.11
CA ALA A 153 -10.61 10.57 -6.49
C ALA A 153 -11.57 9.83 -5.55
N ALA A 154 -11.96 8.59 -5.85
CA ALA A 154 -12.77 7.79 -4.94
C ALA A 154 -11.96 7.31 -3.73
N VAL A 155 -10.69 6.92 -3.91
CA VAL A 155 -9.81 6.49 -2.81
C VAL A 155 -9.61 7.61 -1.80
N GLN A 156 -9.38 8.85 -2.25
CA GLN A 156 -9.23 10.01 -1.36
C GLN A 156 -10.48 10.26 -0.51
N TYR A 157 -11.66 10.29 -1.12
CA TYR A 157 -12.92 10.47 -0.39
C TYR A 157 -13.21 9.35 0.60
N LEU A 158 -12.81 8.11 0.28
CA LEU A 158 -12.95 6.98 1.19
C LEU A 158 -11.97 7.08 2.35
N ARG A 159 -10.71 7.48 2.11
CA ARG A 159 -9.70 7.67 3.16
C ARG A 159 -10.04 8.78 4.15
N ASP A 160 -10.82 9.77 3.72
CA ASP A 160 -11.24 10.85 4.60
C ASP A 160 -12.45 10.49 5.47
N GLU A 161 -13.16 9.39 5.19
CA GLU A 161 -14.26 8.95 6.04
C GLU A 161 -13.70 8.40 7.37
N PRO A 162 -14.16 8.92 8.53
CA PRO A 162 -13.55 8.63 9.83
C PRO A 162 -13.71 7.17 10.26
N GLU A 163 -14.65 6.45 9.67
CA GLU A 163 -14.84 5.01 9.90
C GLU A 163 -13.80 4.19 9.12
N VAL A 164 -13.55 4.57 7.86
CA VAL A 164 -12.52 3.95 7.01
C VAL A 164 -11.12 4.20 7.59
N GLN A 165 -10.84 5.40 8.10
CA GLN A 165 -9.56 5.69 8.77
C GLN A 165 -9.27 4.75 9.94
N ARG A 166 -10.29 4.44 10.75
CA ARG A 166 -10.15 3.50 11.88
C ARG A 166 -9.88 2.09 11.38
N VAL A 167 -10.59 1.65 10.34
CA VAL A 167 -10.37 0.33 9.72
C VAL A 167 -8.96 0.24 9.14
N VAL A 168 -8.49 1.25 8.41
CA VAL A 168 -7.13 1.29 7.86
C VAL A 168 -6.08 1.28 8.98
N ALA A 169 -6.32 1.99 10.10
CA ALA A 169 -5.42 1.98 11.25
C ALA A 169 -5.34 0.59 11.90
N VAL A 170 -6.49 -0.05 12.18
CA VAL A 170 -6.56 -1.42 12.73
C VAL A 170 -5.83 -2.40 11.82
N GLU A 171 -6.03 -2.28 10.52
CA GLU A 171 -5.35 -3.14 9.55
C GLU A 171 -3.85 -2.87 9.54
N THR A 172 -3.41 -1.66 9.90
CA THR A 172 -1.98 -1.28 9.99
C THR A 172 -1.35 -1.94 11.19
N ASP A 173 -2.01 -1.81 12.34
CA ASP A 173 -1.59 -2.49 13.55
C ASP A 173 -1.56 -4.02 13.35
N LEU A 174 -2.55 -4.61 12.65
CA LEU A 174 -2.56 -6.04 12.32
C LEU A 174 -1.38 -6.42 11.41
N GLY A 175 -1.04 -5.59 10.41
CA GLY A 175 0.12 -5.81 9.56
C GLY A 175 1.46 -5.70 10.30
N ASP A 176 1.56 -4.80 11.27
CA ASP A 176 2.74 -4.70 12.13
C ASP A 176 2.84 -5.93 13.03
N VAL A 177 1.72 -6.41 13.57
CA VAL A 177 1.68 -7.66 14.36
C VAL A 177 2.05 -8.87 13.52
N THR A 178 1.58 -8.99 12.28
CA THR A 178 1.95 -10.11 11.39
C THR A 178 3.46 -10.10 11.09
N SER A 179 4.03 -8.92 10.79
CA SER A 179 5.46 -8.76 10.59
C SER A 179 6.26 -9.13 11.83
N ASN A 180 5.86 -8.64 13.01
CA ASN A 180 6.52 -8.97 14.28
C ASN A 180 6.47 -10.47 14.60
N ILE A 181 5.36 -11.15 14.30
CA ILE A 181 5.23 -12.60 14.47
C ILE A 181 6.16 -13.33 13.49
N ALA A 182 6.23 -12.91 12.23
CA ALA A 182 7.14 -13.50 11.24
C ALA A 182 8.63 -13.31 11.62
N GLU A 183 9.00 -12.14 12.14
CA GLU A 183 10.35 -11.89 12.67
C GLU A 183 10.68 -12.76 13.89
N ALA A 184 9.71 -12.92 14.81
CA ALA A 184 9.85 -13.79 15.96
C ALA A 184 10.02 -15.26 15.54
N GLU A 185 9.26 -15.73 14.54
CA GLU A 185 9.44 -17.06 13.94
C GLU A 185 10.81 -17.25 13.33
N ALA A 186 11.26 -16.31 12.51
CA ALA A 186 12.58 -16.37 11.89
C ALA A 186 13.67 -16.45 12.97
N THR A 187 13.52 -15.69 14.05
CA THR A 187 14.44 -15.71 15.19
C THR A 187 14.40 -17.05 15.93
N ILE A 188 13.22 -17.60 16.20
CA ILE A 188 13.04 -18.92 16.84
C ILE A 188 13.64 -20.02 15.96
N ALA A 189 13.37 -20.01 14.65
CA ALA A 189 13.92 -20.97 13.70
C ALA A 189 15.46 -20.91 13.65
N ARG A 190 16.03 -19.69 13.66
CA ARG A 190 17.47 -19.48 13.75
C ARG A 190 18.06 -20.04 15.04
N LEU A 191 17.45 -19.73 16.19
CA LEU A 191 17.88 -20.26 17.49
C LEU A 191 17.80 -21.79 17.52
N ARG A 192 16.71 -22.36 17.00
CA ARG A 192 16.52 -23.81 16.91
C ARG A 192 17.58 -24.47 16.03
N GLY A 193 17.87 -23.89 14.87
CA GLY A 193 18.94 -24.34 13.97
C GLY A 193 20.28 -24.39 14.71
N VAL A 194 20.67 -23.27 15.32
CA VAL A 194 21.92 -23.15 16.09
C VAL A 194 21.99 -24.16 17.24
N LEU A 195 20.89 -24.39 17.97
CA LEU A 195 20.82 -25.37 19.05
C LEU A 195 20.85 -26.83 18.55
N ALA A 196 20.33 -27.10 17.35
CA ALA A 196 20.27 -28.43 16.75
C ALA A 196 21.62 -28.85 16.15
N ALA A 197 22.39 -27.91 15.62
CA ALA A 197 23.72 -28.17 15.05
C ALA A 197 24.77 -28.62 16.11
N GLY A 198 24.42 -28.57 17.40
CA GLY A 198 25.11 -29.31 18.46
C GLY A 198 26.50 -28.79 18.83
N ASP A 199 27.00 -27.75 18.17
CA ASP A 199 28.30 -27.17 18.48
C ASP A 199 28.19 -26.08 19.55
N LYS A 200 28.55 -26.48 20.78
CA LYS A 200 28.64 -25.63 21.98
C LYS A 200 29.51 -24.38 21.77
N THR A 201 30.41 -24.43 20.79
CA THR A 201 31.43 -23.42 20.52
C THR A 201 30.89 -22.24 19.70
N ALA A 202 29.88 -22.49 18.86
CA ALA A 202 29.27 -21.48 18.00
C ALA A 202 28.24 -20.61 18.74
N VAL A 203 27.52 -21.20 19.70
CA VAL A 203 26.52 -20.49 20.52
C VAL A 203 27.16 -19.39 21.37
N TYR A 204 28.44 -19.57 21.75
CA TYR A 204 29.19 -18.63 22.58
C TYR A 204 30.54 -18.25 21.94
N PRO A 205 30.59 -17.23 21.07
CA PRO A 205 31.81 -16.86 20.32
C PRO A 205 33.02 -16.56 21.23
N VAL A 206 32.78 -15.91 22.37
CA VAL A 206 33.81 -15.62 23.39
C VAL A 206 34.39 -16.91 23.99
N LEU A 207 33.55 -17.94 24.14
CA LEU A 207 33.99 -19.24 24.60
C LEU A 207 34.80 -19.97 23.51
N GLY A 208 34.42 -19.82 22.25
CA GLY A 208 35.17 -20.36 21.12
C GLY A 208 36.61 -19.87 21.07
N GLN A 209 36.84 -18.56 21.21
CA GLN A 209 38.20 -18.00 21.28
C GLN A 209 39.01 -18.57 22.46
N ARG A 210 38.37 -18.75 23.62
CA ARG A 210 39.03 -19.32 24.79
C ARG A 210 39.36 -20.80 24.59
N ARG A 211 38.48 -21.57 23.95
CA ARG A 211 38.70 -22.98 23.59
C ARG A 211 39.82 -23.15 22.58
N LEU A 212 39.91 -22.29 21.57
CA LEU A 212 41.05 -22.27 20.64
C LEU A 212 42.37 -22.02 21.39
N ARG A 213 42.38 -21.10 22.35
CA ARG A 213 43.56 -20.85 23.19
C ARG A 213 43.92 -22.03 24.09
N ILE A 214 42.93 -22.72 24.69
CA ILE A 214 43.15 -23.95 25.45
C ILE A 214 43.74 -25.03 24.54
N ALA A 215 43.18 -25.22 23.34
CA ALA A 215 43.67 -26.14 22.34
C ALA A 215 45.12 -25.85 21.92
N ALA A 216 45.47 -24.57 21.72
CA ALA A 216 46.85 -24.16 21.41
C ALA A 216 47.82 -24.49 22.56
N ILE A 217 47.42 -24.24 23.81
CA ILE A 217 48.23 -24.60 24.99
C ILE A 217 48.37 -26.12 25.11
N GLN A 218 47.31 -26.90 24.85
CA GLN A 218 47.38 -28.36 24.82
C GLN A 218 48.34 -28.85 23.73
N ASP A 219 48.34 -28.23 22.55
CA ASP A 219 49.22 -28.59 21.43
C ASP A 219 50.70 -28.33 21.76
N GLU A 220 51.00 -27.19 22.37
CA GLU A 220 52.35 -26.89 22.87
C GLU A 220 52.77 -27.87 23.98
N LEU A 221 51.84 -28.21 24.87
CA LEU A 221 52.11 -29.12 25.98
C LEU A 221 52.37 -30.55 25.50
N ILE A 222 51.62 -31.04 24.51
CA ILE A 222 51.87 -32.34 23.84
C ILE A 222 53.26 -32.34 23.20
N LYS A 223 53.64 -31.30 22.47
CA LYS A 223 54.99 -31.18 21.88
C LYS A 223 56.08 -31.26 22.96
N LEU A 224 55.96 -30.44 24.00
CA LEU A 224 56.91 -30.43 25.12
C LEU A 224 57.01 -31.80 25.81
N ARG A 225 55.88 -32.46 26.05
CA ARG A 225 55.86 -33.80 26.66
C ARG A 225 56.51 -34.85 25.77
N SER A 226 56.28 -34.77 24.47
CA SER A 226 56.92 -35.67 23.49
C SER A 226 58.45 -35.52 23.49
N GLU A 227 58.95 -34.28 23.58
CA GLU A 227 60.38 -33.97 23.65
C GLU A 227 61.01 -34.42 24.97
N LEU A 228 60.30 -34.23 26.08
CA LEU A 228 60.75 -34.69 27.40
C LEU A 228 60.86 -36.21 27.45
N ALA A 229 59.86 -36.94 26.93
CA ALA A 229 59.90 -38.39 26.84
C ALA A 229 61.11 -38.89 26.01
N ASP A 230 61.43 -38.22 24.89
CA ASP A 230 62.61 -38.55 24.09
C ASP A 230 63.93 -38.25 24.82
N GLN A 231 63.98 -37.21 25.68
CA GLN A 231 65.16 -36.92 26.51
C GLN A 231 65.32 -37.94 27.64
N GLU A 232 64.25 -38.36 28.30
CA GLU A 232 64.27 -39.38 29.35
C GLU A 232 64.69 -40.75 28.81
N LEU A 233 64.21 -41.14 27.63
CA LEU A 233 64.61 -42.36 26.94
C LEU A 233 66.12 -42.44 26.66
N ARG A 234 66.79 -41.30 26.44
CA ARG A 234 68.25 -41.27 26.24
C ARG A 234 69.03 -41.54 27.52
N LEU A 235 68.42 -41.33 28.68
CA LEU A 235 69.06 -41.43 30.00
C LEU A 235 68.79 -42.76 30.72
N VAL A 236 67.77 -43.50 30.29
CA VAL A 236 67.32 -44.77 30.90
C VAL A 236 67.71 -45.95 30.00
N ALA A 237 68.11 -47.08 30.60
CA ALA A 237 68.39 -48.31 29.84
C ALA A 237 67.07 -48.93 29.33
N GLY A 238 66.95 -49.14 28.02
CA GLY A 238 65.70 -49.57 27.39
C GLY A 238 65.24 -50.97 27.85
N THR A 239 64.09 -51.02 28.52
CA THR A 239 63.32 -52.25 28.77
C THR A 239 62.33 -52.49 27.61
N GLY A 240 62.02 -53.75 27.29
CA GLY A 240 61.12 -54.11 26.17
C GLY A 240 59.72 -53.45 26.23
N GLU A 241 59.18 -53.25 27.43
CA GLU A 241 57.88 -52.58 27.65
C GLU A 241 57.93 -51.09 27.31
N VAL A 242 58.98 -50.37 27.74
CA VAL A 242 59.19 -48.95 27.42
C VAL A 242 59.38 -48.74 25.92
N ALA A 243 60.06 -49.66 25.23
CA ALA A 243 60.21 -49.58 23.77
C ALA A 243 58.86 -49.71 23.03
N ALA A 244 57.95 -50.58 23.51
CA ALA A 244 56.62 -50.73 22.94
C ALA A 244 55.74 -49.50 23.18
N LEU A 245 55.74 -48.94 24.39
CA LEU A 245 55.02 -47.71 24.73
C LEU A 245 55.52 -46.51 23.92
N SER A 246 56.84 -46.38 23.78
CA SER A 246 57.45 -45.31 22.97
C SER A 246 57.09 -45.43 21.48
N GLY A 247 57.07 -46.66 20.95
CA GLY A 247 56.62 -46.92 19.58
C GLY A 247 55.17 -46.49 19.36
N LYS A 248 54.28 -46.81 20.30
CA LYS A 248 52.86 -46.42 20.26
C LYS A 248 52.68 -44.89 20.33
N ARG A 249 53.39 -44.19 21.24
CA ARG A 249 53.35 -42.72 21.31
C ARG A 249 53.81 -42.10 19.99
N LYS A 250 54.94 -42.54 19.43
CA LYS A 250 55.48 -41.97 18.19
C LYS A 250 54.52 -42.14 17.01
N GLN A 251 53.88 -43.30 16.89
CA GLN A 251 52.85 -43.53 15.88
C GLN A 251 51.66 -42.57 16.05
N LEU A 252 51.12 -42.46 17.27
CA LEU A 252 50.01 -41.55 17.57
C LEU A 252 50.40 -40.07 17.35
N TYR A 253 51.62 -39.68 17.70
CA TYR A 253 52.13 -38.33 17.47
C TYR A 253 52.27 -38.02 15.98
N THR A 254 52.77 -38.95 15.16
CA THR A 254 52.84 -38.76 13.71
C THR A 254 51.45 -38.62 13.09
N ALA A 255 50.50 -39.47 13.49
CA ALA A 255 49.10 -39.38 13.07
C ALA A 255 48.46 -38.05 13.49
N TYR A 256 48.76 -37.59 14.71
CA TYR A 256 48.28 -36.31 15.24
C TYR A 256 48.86 -35.11 14.49
N SER A 257 50.18 -35.08 14.26
CA SER A 257 50.87 -33.99 13.57
C SER A 257 50.48 -33.85 12.09
N ALA A 258 49.94 -34.91 11.49
CA ALA A 258 49.41 -34.90 10.14
C ALA A 258 48.01 -34.28 10.05
N LEU A 259 47.31 -34.09 11.19
CA LEU A 259 46.03 -33.40 11.21
C LEU A 259 46.26 -31.89 11.00
N PRO A 260 45.54 -31.25 10.06
CA PRO A 260 45.62 -29.81 9.92
C PRO A 260 45.18 -29.11 11.21
N SER A 261 45.83 -28.00 11.54
CA SER A 261 45.55 -27.28 12.79
C SER A 261 44.08 -26.86 12.85
N ALA A 262 43.48 -26.99 14.04
CA ALA A 262 42.06 -26.69 14.25
C ALA A 262 41.68 -25.27 13.75
N GLU A 263 42.59 -24.30 13.89
CA GLU A 263 42.39 -22.93 13.41
C GLU A 263 42.36 -22.81 11.89
N HIS A 264 43.24 -23.51 11.16
CA HIS A 264 43.26 -23.44 9.69
C HIS A 264 42.06 -24.14 9.07
N VAL A 265 41.68 -25.31 9.59
CA VAL A 265 40.50 -26.05 9.10
C VAL A 265 39.22 -25.23 9.29
N ALA A 266 39.09 -24.56 10.44
CA ALA A 266 37.95 -23.68 10.71
C ALA A 266 37.92 -22.47 9.76
N ALA A 267 39.07 -21.83 9.53
CA ALA A 267 39.18 -20.66 8.64
C ALA A 267 38.90 -20.99 7.16
N GLU A 268 39.49 -22.06 6.62
CA GLU A 268 39.27 -22.46 5.22
C GLU A 268 37.82 -22.85 4.97
N ARG A 269 37.19 -23.56 5.91
CA ARG A 269 35.79 -23.97 5.79
C ARG A 269 34.83 -22.78 5.90
N ALA A 270 35.10 -21.83 6.80
CA ALA A 270 34.31 -20.60 6.89
C ALA A 270 34.34 -19.81 5.58
N LEU A 271 35.51 -19.75 4.92
CA LEU A 271 35.65 -19.14 3.59
C LEU A 271 34.86 -19.91 2.52
N GLN A 272 34.95 -21.25 2.49
CA GLN A 272 34.22 -22.08 1.54
C GLN A 272 32.70 -21.97 1.69
N HIS A 273 32.17 -22.06 2.91
CA HIS A 273 30.74 -21.90 3.13
C HIS A 273 30.27 -20.49 2.79
N ARG A 274 31.02 -19.44 3.19
CA ARG A 274 30.67 -18.07 2.83
C ARG A 274 30.63 -17.88 1.31
N ALA A 275 31.54 -18.49 0.57
CA ALA A 275 31.53 -18.45 -0.89
C ALA A 275 30.30 -19.17 -1.47
N GLN A 276 29.93 -20.34 -0.94
CA GLN A 276 28.74 -21.10 -1.36
C GLN A 276 27.46 -20.31 -1.11
N TYR A 277 27.27 -19.76 0.10
CA TYR A 277 26.08 -18.98 0.45
C TYR A 277 25.99 -17.69 -0.36
N ASN A 278 27.11 -16.98 -0.57
CA ASN A 278 27.14 -15.79 -1.41
C ASN A 278 26.74 -16.11 -2.87
N ALA A 279 27.13 -17.28 -3.40
CA ALA A 279 26.78 -17.68 -4.75
C ALA A 279 25.27 -17.95 -4.90
N ILE A 280 24.64 -18.57 -3.89
CA ILE A 280 23.19 -18.80 -3.90
C ILE A 280 22.43 -17.49 -3.71
N GLU A 281 22.90 -16.59 -2.83
CA GLU A 281 22.33 -15.25 -2.63
C GLU A 281 22.34 -14.43 -3.92
N GLN A 282 23.39 -14.54 -4.72
CA GLN A 282 23.47 -13.87 -6.02
C GLN A 282 22.38 -14.38 -6.97
N VAL A 283 22.18 -15.70 -7.07
CA VAL A 283 21.12 -16.28 -7.91
C VAL A 283 19.73 -15.88 -7.41
N ALA A 284 19.51 -15.85 -6.09
CA ALA A 284 18.26 -15.40 -5.49
C ALA A 284 17.96 -13.92 -5.85
N SER A 285 18.97 -13.05 -5.76
CA SER A 285 18.83 -11.63 -6.14
C SER A 285 18.53 -11.44 -7.62
N GLU A 286 19.13 -12.26 -8.50
CA GLU A 286 18.85 -12.23 -9.95
C GLU A 286 17.39 -12.64 -10.26
N ILE A 287 16.84 -13.60 -9.52
CA ILE A 287 15.43 -14.01 -9.62
C ILE A 287 14.51 -12.89 -9.14
N GLU A 288 14.83 -12.22 -8.04
CA GLU A 288 14.06 -11.08 -7.50
C GLU A 288 13.97 -9.94 -8.53
N GLU A 289 15.09 -9.57 -9.15
CA GLU A 289 15.12 -8.53 -10.18
C GLU A 289 14.24 -8.91 -11.40
N ALA A 290 14.32 -10.17 -11.82
CA ALA A 290 13.48 -10.68 -12.92
C ALA A 290 11.99 -10.58 -12.57
N ILE A 291 11.57 -11.01 -11.37
CA ILE A 291 10.19 -10.92 -10.90
C ILE A 291 9.72 -9.46 -10.87
N GLY A 292 10.49 -8.57 -10.25
CA GLY A 292 10.15 -7.14 -10.17
C GLY A 292 9.97 -6.49 -11.55
N SER A 293 10.79 -6.88 -12.53
CA SER A 293 10.64 -6.40 -13.91
C SER A 293 9.34 -6.88 -14.58
N THR A 294 8.96 -8.16 -14.40
CA THR A 294 7.72 -8.71 -14.96
C THR A 294 6.47 -8.11 -14.32
N GLN A 295 6.53 -7.79 -13.02
CA GLN A 295 5.48 -7.10 -12.29
C GLN A 295 5.23 -5.69 -12.84
N ALA A 296 6.30 -4.92 -13.05
CA ALA A 296 6.20 -3.57 -13.60
C ALA A 296 5.53 -3.57 -14.99
N ILE A 297 5.88 -4.55 -15.84
CA ILE A 297 5.27 -4.74 -17.16
C ILE A 297 3.77 -5.07 -17.03
N ALA A 298 3.41 -5.97 -16.11
CA ALA A 298 2.02 -6.38 -15.93
C ALA A 298 1.11 -5.24 -15.42
N VAL A 299 1.60 -4.38 -14.53
CA VAL A 299 0.87 -3.17 -14.09
C VAL A 299 0.69 -2.19 -15.23
N ALA A 300 1.73 -1.96 -16.03
CA ALA A 300 1.65 -1.09 -17.19
C ALA A 300 0.59 -1.58 -18.19
N LEU A 301 0.53 -2.89 -18.43
CA LEU A 301 -0.49 -3.52 -19.29
C LEU A 301 -1.92 -3.35 -18.76
N ARG A 302 -2.15 -3.50 -17.45
CA ARG A 302 -3.48 -3.29 -16.84
C ARG A 302 -3.90 -1.82 -16.88
N LYS A 303 -2.97 -0.89 -16.64
CA LYS A 303 -3.25 0.54 -16.75
C LYS A 303 -3.66 0.90 -18.17
N TYR A 304 -2.93 0.40 -19.16
CA TYR A 304 -3.26 0.61 -20.58
C TYR A 304 -4.66 0.07 -20.95
N ASP A 305 -5.04 -1.10 -20.43
CA ASP A 305 -6.37 -1.69 -20.62
C ASP A 305 -7.49 -0.83 -20.00
N SER A 306 -7.26 -0.24 -18.82
CA SER A 306 -8.23 0.65 -18.18
C SER A 306 -8.44 1.99 -18.91
N GLU A 307 -7.41 2.47 -19.62
CA GLU A 307 -7.44 3.74 -20.35
C GLU A 307 -8.01 3.61 -21.78
N THR A 308 -8.07 2.39 -22.35
CA THR A 308 -8.42 2.16 -23.77
C THR A 308 -9.56 1.14 -23.96
N PRO A 309 -10.83 1.48 -23.68
CA PRO A 309 -11.96 0.54 -23.70
C PRO A 309 -12.43 0.09 -25.10
N GLU A 310 -11.97 0.70 -26.21
CA GLU A 310 -12.44 0.40 -27.57
C GLU A 310 -11.80 -0.84 -28.24
N ALA A 311 -10.76 -1.44 -27.64
CA ALA A 311 -10.02 -2.57 -28.22
C ALA A 311 -10.58 -3.94 -27.78
N SER A 312 -11.86 -4.24 -28.03
CA SER A 312 -12.51 -5.43 -27.46
C SER A 312 -12.67 -6.62 -28.43
N THR A 313 -11.90 -7.69 -28.20
CA THR A 313 -12.34 -9.11 -28.34
C THR A 313 -11.37 -10.11 -27.66
N GLN A 314 -10.08 -9.78 -27.49
CA GLN A 314 -9.07 -10.63 -26.80
C GLN A 314 -8.80 -10.26 -25.32
N VAL A 315 -9.52 -9.27 -24.80
CA VAL A 315 -9.34 -8.69 -23.45
C VAL A 315 -9.60 -9.67 -22.28
N PRO A 316 -10.63 -10.54 -22.29
CA PRO A 316 -10.88 -11.41 -21.14
C PRO A 316 -9.80 -12.48 -20.96
N THR A 317 -9.23 -13.00 -22.06
CA THR A 317 -8.13 -13.99 -22.01
C THR A 317 -6.84 -13.36 -21.50
N LEU A 318 -6.54 -12.10 -21.86
CA LEU A 318 -5.38 -11.37 -21.35
C LEU A 318 -5.50 -11.05 -19.85
N ARG A 319 -6.68 -10.65 -19.38
CA ARG A 319 -6.93 -10.43 -17.94
C ARG A 319 -6.77 -11.72 -17.15
N ALA A 320 -7.27 -12.84 -17.67
CA ALA A 320 -7.10 -14.15 -17.04
C ALA A 320 -5.62 -14.57 -16.98
N SER A 321 -4.86 -14.45 -18.07
CA SER A 321 -3.43 -14.78 -18.08
C SER A 321 -2.61 -13.86 -17.18
N LEU A 322 -2.96 -12.58 -17.07
CA LEU A 322 -2.32 -11.64 -16.13
C LEU A 322 -2.69 -11.90 -14.66
N ALA A 323 -3.81 -12.56 -14.40
CA ALA A 323 -4.18 -13.00 -13.05
C ALA A 323 -3.47 -14.31 -12.69
N GLU A 324 -3.32 -15.24 -13.64
CA GLU A 324 -2.57 -16.47 -13.47
C GLU A 324 -1.07 -16.21 -13.24
N ALA A 325 -0.46 -15.38 -14.11
CA ALA A 325 0.94 -14.96 -13.94
C ALA A 325 1.18 -14.21 -12.61
N ALA A 326 0.17 -13.48 -12.11
CA ALA A 326 0.24 -12.83 -10.81
C ALA A 326 0.30 -13.84 -9.65
N THR A 327 -0.52 -14.89 -9.72
CA THR A 327 -0.53 -15.95 -8.70
C THR A 327 0.75 -16.76 -8.72
N GLU A 328 1.32 -17.02 -9.90
CA GLU A 328 2.60 -17.72 -10.04
C GLU A 328 3.75 -16.86 -9.51
N ALA A 329 3.78 -15.56 -9.85
CA ALA A 329 4.79 -14.64 -9.33
C ALA A 329 4.75 -14.56 -7.79
N ALA A 330 3.57 -14.47 -7.18
CA ALA A 330 3.43 -14.47 -5.72
C ALA A 330 3.96 -15.76 -5.08
N ALA A 331 3.69 -16.92 -5.69
CA ALA A 331 4.23 -18.20 -5.20
C ALA A 331 5.76 -18.24 -5.27
N ILE A 332 6.36 -17.72 -6.34
CA ILE A 332 7.83 -17.65 -6.46
C ILE A 332 8.43 -16.67 -5.44
N GLU A 333 7.78 -15.53 -5.15
CA GLU A 333 8.20 -14.62 -4.08
C GLU A 333 8.20 -15.31 -2.71
N ASP A 334 7.15 -16.08 -2.40
CA ASP A 334 7.05 -16.83 -1.15
C ASP A 334 8.16 -17.89 -1.03
N GLU A 335 8.47 -18.59 -2.13
CA GLU A 335 9.59 -19.53 -2.21
C GLU A 335 10.93 -18.83 -2.05
N LEU A 336 11.13 -17.67 -2.70
CA LEU A 336 12.35 -16.88 -2.58
C LEU A 336 12.57 -16.38 -1.15
N ALA A 337 11.51 -15.91 -0.50
CA ALA A 337 11.55 -15.52 0.91
C ALA A 337 11.91 -16.71 1.82
N ALA A 338 11.43 -17.92 1.50
CA ALA A 338 11.85 -19.13 2.19
C ALA A 338 13.34 -19.45 1.96
N VAL A 339 13.82 -19.32 0.73
CA VAL A 339 15.24 -19.51 0.39
C VAL A 339 16.11 -18.50 1.14
N HIS A 340 15.76 -17.21 1.21
CA HIS A 340 16.54 -16.23 1.99
C HIS A 340 16.58 -16.58 3.48
N ARG A 341 15.46 -17.03 4.07
CA ARG A 341 15.45 -17.51 5.47
C ARG A 341 16.39 -18.70 5.64
N ASP A 342 16.35 -19.67 4.74
CA ASP A 342 17.21 -20.85 4.78
C ASP A 342 18.69 -20.51 4.55
N LEU A 343 19.00 -19.54 3.69
CA LEU A 343 20.35 -19.03 3.48
C LEU A 343 20.88 -18.31 4.71
N GLN A 344 20.04 -17.53 5.38
CA GLN A 344 20.41 -16.85 6.62
C GLN A 344 20.70 -17.88 7.73
N ILE A 345 19.79 -18.83 7.95
CA ILE A 345 19.99 -19.93 8.90
C ILE A 345 21.24 -20.73 8.51
N GLY A 346 21.39 -21.08 7.25
CA GLY A 346 22.55 -21.82 6.73
C GLY A 346 23.86 -21.08 6.96
N ARG A 347 23.89 -19.77 6.76
CA ARG A 347 25.05 -18.92 7.03
C ARG A 347 25.38 -18.83 8.52
N ASP A 348 24.38 -18.84 9.39
CA ASP A 348 24.58 -18.86 10.84
C ASP A 348 25.04 -20.23 11.35
N LEU A 349 24.62 -21.30 10.65
CA LEU A 349 25.06 -22.68 10.85
C LEU A 349 26.43 -22.96 10.23
N ALA A 350 26.87 -22.14 9.27
CA ALA A 350 28.13 -22.29 8.57
C ALA A 350 29.32 -22.07 9.53
N GLY A 351 29.80 -23.16 10.12
CA GLY A 351 30.84 -23.13 11.16
C GLY A 351 30.46 -23.88 12.44
N VAL A 352 29.24 -24.43 12.49
CA VAL A 352 28.67 -25.18 13.62
C VAL A 352 28.59 -26.64 13.22
N GLY A 353 29.40 -27.52 13.83
CA GLY A 353 29.35 -28.96 13.53
C GLY A 353 30.73 -29.55 13.26
N ASP A 354 31.58 -29.51 14.28
CA ASP A 354 32.99 -29.76 14.08
C ASP A 354 33.38 -31.23 14.27
N ALA A 355 33.03 -32.06 13.29
CA ALA A 355 33.53 -33.45 13.18
C ALA A 355 35.07 -33.49 13.20
N ALA A 356 35.72 -32.45 12.66
CA ALA A 356 37.17 -32.34 12.62
C ALA A 356 37.77 -31.96 13.98
N THR A 357 37.23 -30.98 14.73
CA THR A 357 37.74 -30.71 16.09
C THR A 357 37.30 -31.72 17.12
N THR A 358 36.18 -32.42 16.95
CA THR A 358 35.85 -33.58 17.79
C THR A 358 36.83 -34.72 17.53
N ALA A 359 37.19 -34.99 16.27
CA ALA A 359 38.26 -35.95 15.92
C ALA A 359 39.63 -35.51 16.46
N ALA A 360 40.01 -34.24 16.31
CA ALA A 360 41.27 -33.70 16.85
C ALA A 360 41.31 -33.79 18.39
N ARG A 361 40.20 -33.48 19.08
CA ARG A 361 40.08 -33.67 20.54
C ARG A 361 40.19 -35.14 20.95
N GLY A 362 39.62 -36.06 20.16
CA GLY A 362 39.78 -37.50 20.35
C GLY A 362 41.25 -37.93 20.24
N ALA A 363 41.93 -37.53 19.16
CA ALA A 363 43.33 -37.83 18.92
C ALA A 363 44.26 -37.27 20.01
N ARG A 364 44.02 -36.03 20.48
CA ARG A 364 44.76 -35.43 21.61
C ARG A 364 44.62 -36.27 22.89
N ARG A 365 43.41 -36.70 23.22
CA ARG A 365 43.15 -37.52 24.40
C ARG A 365 43.84 -38.88 24.32
N GLU A 366 43.79 -39.55 23.17
CA GLU A 366 44.48 -40.84 22.97
C GLU A 366 45.99 -40.72 23.07
N LEU A 367 46.57 -39.67 22.46
CA LEU A 367 48.00 -39.40 22.54
C LEU A 367 48.44 -39.09 23.97
N ARG A 368 47.68 -38.26 24.68
CA ARG A 368 47.95 -37.92 26.08
C ARG A 368 47.94 -39.15 26.99
N LEU A 369 46.98 -40.06 26.83
CA LEU A 369 46.93 -41.32 27.59
C LEU A 369 48.16 -42.20 27.32
N ALA A 370 48.67 -42.21 26.08
CA ALA A 370 49.90 -42.90 25.73
C ALA A 370 51.14 -42.25 26.38
N GLU A 371 51.21 -40.91 26.38
CA GLU A 371 52.28 -40.16 27.05
C GLU A 371 52.26 -40.34 28.58
N ASP A 372 51.07 -40.36 29.20
CA ASP A 372 50.92 -40.60 30.65
C ASP A 372 51.38 -42.02 31.03
N ALA A 373 51.12 -43.02 30.17
CA ALA A 373 51.57 -44.39 30.38
C ALA A 373 53.09 -44.54 30.20
N GLU A 374 53.67 -43.91 29.18
CA GLU A 374 55.13 -43.91 28.95
C GLU A 374 55.88 -43.19 30.08
N HIS A 375 55.40 -42.01 30.49
CA HIS A 375 55.98 -41.23 31.59
C HIS A 375 56.01 -42.01 32.91
N LYS A 376 54.93 -42.70 33.26
CA LYS A 376 54.89 -43.55 34.47
C LYS A 376 55.92 -44.68 34.42
N ALA A 377 56.11 -45.31 33.26
CA ALA A 377 57.10 -46.36 33.08
C ALA A 377 58.54 -45.81 33.17
N LEU A 378 58.81 -44.65 32.56
CA LEU A 378 60.11 -43.98 32.61
C LEU A 378 60.45 -43.48 34.01
N ALA A 379 59.48 -42.89 34.73
CA ALA A 379 59.65 -42.44 36.11
C ALA A 379 60.04 -43.58 37.06
N GLY A 380 59.44 -44.77 36.88
CA GLY A 380 59.82 -45.97 37.65
C GLY A 380 61.26 -46.41 37.43
N LEU A 381 61.84 -46.09 36.27
CA LEU A 381 63.20 -46.47 35.90
C LEU A 381 64.24 -45.36 36.17
N ALA A 382 63.82 -44.14 36.50
CA ALA A 382 64.72 -43.00 36.72
C ALA A 382 65.80 -43.26 37.80
N GLY A 383 65.50 -44.08 38.81
CA GLY A 383 66.46 -44.48 39.86
C GLY A 383 67.65 -45.32 39.34
N THR A 384 67.49 -45.96 38.18
CA THR A 384 68.51 -46.81 37.53
C THR A 384 69.34 -46.05 36.48
N SER A 385 69.04 -44.77 36.24
CA SER A 385 69.75 -43.96 35.24
C SER A 385 71.22 -43.70 35.62
N LYS A 386 72.06 -43.58 34.59
CA LYS A 386 73.48 -43.15 34.70
C LYS A 386 73.62 -41.73 35.24
N GLU A 387 72.64 -40.85 35.00
CA GLU A 387 72.63 -39.46 35.45
C GLU A 387 71.40 -39.18 36.32
N ARG A 388 71.33 -39.82 37.50
CA ARG A 388 70.17 -39.77 38.42
C ARG A 388 69.63 -38.37 38.68
N GLY A 389 70.49 -37.37 38.91
CA GLY A 389 70.05 -36.01 39.19
C GLY A 389 69.31 -35.34 38.01
N LYS A 390 69.75 -35.59 36.77
CA LYS A 390 69.07 -35.07 35.57
C LYS A 390 67.79 -35.86 35.28
N ALA A 391 67.83 -37.18 35.44
CA ALA A 391 66.64 -38.03 35.27
C ALA A 391 65.53 -37.65 36.27
N GLN A 392 65.86 -37.40 37.53
CA GLN A 392 64.89 -36.95 38.54
C GLN A 392 64.33 -35.55 38.25
N ALA A 393 65.15 -34.64 37.72
CA ALA A 393 64.68 -33.31 37.32
C ALA A 393 63.72 -33.36 36.12
N LEU A 394 63.97 -34.23 35.15
CA LEU A 394 63.08 -34.46 34.01
C LEU A 394 61.75 -35.08 34.45
N VAL A 395 61.79 -36.08 35.32
CA VAL A 395 60.58 -36.70 35.89
C VAL A 395 59.71 -35.66 36.61
N ALA A 396 60.32 -34.78 37.42
CA ALA A 396 59.60 -33.72 38.11
C ALA A 396 58.95 -32.70 37.14
N LEU A 397 59.59 -32.45 36.00
CA LEU A 397 59.07 -31.58 34.95
C LEU A 397 57.94 -32.25 34.16
N GLY A 398 58.07 -33.55 33.87
CA GLY A 398 57.01 -34.38 33.30
C GLY A 398 55.78 -34.47 34.21
N ASP A 399 55.97 -34.64 35.53
CA ASP A 399 54.87 -34.62 36.51
C ASP A 399 54.16 -33.25 36.56
N ARG A 400 54.91 -32.16 36.38
CA ARG A 400 54.33 -30.81 36.27
C ARG A 400 53.53 -30.66 34.97
N ALA A 401 54.04 -31.16 33.84
CA ALA A 401 53.33 -31.14 32.57
C ALA A 401 52.05 -31.99 32.62
N ALA A 402 52.08 -33.17 33.24
CA ALA A 402 50.91 -34.02 33.44
C ALA A 402 49.83 -33.32 34.29
N ARG A 403 50.21 -32.68 35.40
CA ARG A 403 49.28 -31.89 36.23
C ARG A 403 48.65 -30.72 35.48
N LEU A 404 49.41 -30.04 34.62
CA LEU A 404 48.87 -28.95 33.77
C LEU A 404 47.89 -29.50 32.74
N ALA A 405 48.17 -30.66 32.13
CA ALA A 405 47.23 -31.33 31.22
C ALA A 405 45.92 -31.72 31.94
N ASP A 406 46.01 -32.28 33.14
CA ASP A 406 44.85 -32.61 33.98
C ASP A 406 44.01 -31.37 34.29
N GLN A 407 44.64 -30.25 34.65
CA GLN A 407 43.93 -29.00 34.92
C GLN A 407 43.20 -28.48 33.69
N LEU A 408 43.84 -28.51 32.51
CA LEU A 408 43.21 -28.06 31.26
C LEU A 408 42.00 -28.93 30.91
N ASP A 409 42.11 -30.26 31.01
CA ASP A 409 40.99 -31.17 30.73
C ASP A 409 39.83 -30.99 31.73
N GLN A 410 40.14 -30.79 33.02
CA GLN A 410 39.12 -30.47 34.02
C GLN A 410 38.41 -29.16 33.69
N THR A 411 39.14 -28.13 33.23
CA THR A 411 38.51 -26.87 32.80
C THR A 411 37.63 -27.07 31.57
N GLU A 412 38.01 -27.89 30.59
CA GLU A 412 37.16 -28.20 29.44
C GLU A 412 35.86 -28.91 29.86
N VAL A 413 35.95 -29.90 30.75
CA VAL A 413 34.77 -30.63 31.26
C VAL A 413 33.84 -29.70 32.05
N GLN A 414 34.37 -28.81 32.89
CA GLN A 414 33.58 -27.82 33.61
C GLN A 414 32.88 -26.86 32.64
N ILE A 415 33.59 -26.38 31.61
CA ILE A 415 33.00 -25.55 30.56
C ILE A 415 31.88 -26.30 29.84
N ASP A 416 32.10 -27.55 29.44
CA ASP A 416 31.09 -28.38 28.78
C ASP A 416 29.83 -28.53 29.64
N GLY A 417 29.99 -28.79 30.95
CA GLY A 417 28.86 -28.94 31.87
C GLY A 417 28.03 -27.66 32.04
N VAL A 418 28.69 -26.50 32.19
CA VAL A 418 28.01 -25.20 32.28
C VAL A 418 27.27 -24.87 30.98
N VAL A 419 27.90 -25.12 29.83
CA VAL A 419 27.26 -24.88 28.53
C VAL A 419 26.07 -25.81 28.34
N ASP A 420 26.17 -27.09 28.70
CA ASP A 420 25.05 -28.03 28.57
C ASP A 420 23.86 -27.64 29.43
N GLN A 421 24.10 -27.17 30.66
CA GLN A 421 23.04 -26.67 31.53
C GLN A 421 22.37 -25.43 30.92
N GLY A 422 23.16 -24.44 30.47
CA GLY A 422 22.62 -23.24 29.84
C GLY A 422 21.83 -23.55 28.55
N LEU A 423 22.34 -24.48 27.72
CA LEU A 423 21.64 -24.93 26.51
C LEU A 423 20.32 -25.65 26.84
N ALA A 424 20.26 -26.41 27.94
CA ALA A 424 19.02 -27.05 28.39
C ALA A 424 17.97 -26.01 28.83
N GLU A 425 18.37 -25.00 29.60
CA GLU A 425 17.50 -23.89 30.02
C GLU A 425 16.97 -23.09 28.81
N VAL A 426 17.85 -22.79 27.85
CA VAL A 426 17.45 -22.12 26.60
C VAL A 426 16.48 -22.98 25.78
N ARG A 427 16.67 -24.30 25.68
CA ARG A 427 15.73 -25.20 24.98
C ARG A 427 14.34 -25.18 25.61
N VAL A 428 14.26 -25.17 26.93
CA VAL A 428 12.97 -25.09 27.65
C VAL A 428 12.29 -23.75 27.36
N THR A 429 13.03 -22.65 27.44
CA THR A 429 12.52 -21.31 27.16
C THR A 429 12.05 -21.21 25.71
N LEU A 430 12.84 -21.70 24.75
CA LEU A 430 12.49 -21.70 23.33
C LEU A 430 11.20 -22.49 23.05
N ALA A 431 11.03 -23.65 23.69
CA ALA A 431 9.80 -24.43 23.56
C ALA A 431 8.57 -23.70 24.13
N GLN A 432 8.74 -22.93 25.22
CA GLN A 432 7.67 -22.08 25.75
C GLN A 432 7.32 -20.95 24.79
N GLU A 433 8.32 -20.24 24.26
CA GLU A 433 8.10 -19.18 23.27
C GLU A 433 7.45 -19.71 21.99
N GLU A 434 7.82 -20.90 21.50
CA GLU A 434 7.14 -21.57 20.37
C GLU A 434 5.63 -21.77 20.64
N THR A 435 5.28 -22.18 21.87
CA THR A 435 3.86 -22.35 22.23
C THR A 435 3.10 -21.03 22.35
N LEU A 436 3.74 -19.99 22.90
CA LEU A 436 3.14 -18.64 22.99
C LEU A 436 2.95 -18.02 21.61
N LEU A 437 3.94 -18.15 20.73
CA LEU A 437 3.85 -17.68 19.36
C LEU A 437 2.72 -18.39 18.58
N ALA A 438 2.56 -19.70 18.77
CA ALA A 438 1.43 -20.43 18.18
C ALA A 438 0.06 -19.92 18.68
N GLN A 439 -0.04 -19.52 19.95
CA GLN A 439 -1.24 -18.88 20.49
C GLN A 439 -1.48 -17.50 19.88
N PHE A 440 -0.45 -16.65 19.80
CA PHE A 440 -0.56 -15.33 19.17
C PHE A 440 -0.97 -15.41 17.70
N LYS A 441 -0.51 -16.42 16.95
CA LYS A 441 -0.99 -16.69 15.59
C LYS A 441 -2.47 -17.01 15.54
N ALA A 442 -2.95 -17.86 16.44
CA ALA A 442 -4.36 -18.23 16.48
C ALA A 442 -5.25 -17.03 16.85
N GLU A 443 -4.81 -16.21 17.81
CA GLU A 443 -5.48 -14.96 18.16
C GLU A 443 -5.47 -13.96 17.01
N LEU A 444 -4.33 -13.75 16.35
CA LEU A 444 -4.21 -12.89 15.17
C LEU A 444 -5.15 -13.33 14.06
N ALA A 445 -5.21 -14.62 13.73
CA ALA A 445 -6.14 -15.13 12.70
C ALA A 445 -7.61 -14.83 13.05
N SER A 446 -7.97 -14.86 14.34
CA SER A 446 -9.31 -14.50 14.79
C SER A 446 -9.58 -13.00 14.68
N TYR A 447 -8.60 -12.15 15.00
CA TYR A 447 -8.69 -10.70 14.85
C TYR A 447 -8.72 -10.28 13.39
N GLU A 448 -7.94 -10.91 12.51
CA GLU A 448 -7.98 -10.68 11.07
C GLU A 448 -9.34 -11.07 10.48
N ALA A 449 -9.91 -12.21 10.87
CA ALA A 449 -11.25 -12.61 10.42
C ALA A 449 -12.31 -11.58 10.85
N THR A 450 -12.26 -11.17 12.12
CA THR A 450 -13.16 -10.15 12.67
C THR A 450 -12.96 -8.79 12.00
N SER A 451 -11.72 -8.39 11.74
CA SER A 451 -11.37 -7.13 11.06
C SER A 451 -11.83 -7.14 9.61
N ARG A 452 -11.68 -8.25 8.87
CA ARG A 452 -12.21 -8.35 7.49
C ARG A 452 -13.72 -8.28 7.46
N GLU A 453 -14.42 -8.91 8.40
CA GLU A 453 -15.88 -8.86 8.48
C GLU A 453 -16.37 -7.44 8.81
N LEU A 454 -15.84 -6.85 9.88
CA LEU A 454 -16.22 -5.50 10.32
C LEU A 454 -15.78 -4.43 9.31
N GLY A 455 -14.54 -4.51 8.85
CA GLY A 455 -13.96 -3.64 7.83
C GLY A 455 -14.72 -3.74 6.51
N GLY A 456 -15.14 -4.94 6.11
CA GLY A 456 -16.01 -5.15 4.94
C GLY A 456 -17.37 -4.46 5.10
N ALA A 457 -18.03 -4.58 6.26
CA ALA A 457 -19.30 -3.91 6.53
C ALA A 457 -19.16 -2.37 6.55
N VAL A 458 -18.12 -1.85 7.20
CA VAL A 458 -17.82 -0.41 7.27
C VAL A 458 -17.46 0.15 5.89
N LEU A 459 -16.62 -0.56 5.12
CA LEU A 459 -16.27 -0.18 3.75
C LEU A 459 -17.49 -0.22 2.84
N GLY A 460 -18.35 -1.23 2.94
CA GLY A 460 -19.60 -1.29 2.19
C GLY A 460 -20.52 -0.09 2.46
N ALA A 461 -20.72 0.26 3.73
CA ALA A 461 -21.49 1.45 4.11
C ALA A 461 -20.84 2.75 3.64
N SER A 462 -19.51 2.82 3.68
CA SER A 462 -18.73 3.97 3.21
C SER A 462 -18.77 4.12 1.69
N PHE A 463 -18.71 3.01 0.95
CA PHE A 463 -18.89 3.00 -0.51
C PHE A 463 -20.26 3.54 -0.89
N GLU A 464 -21.32 3.12 -0.20
CA GLU A 464 -22.68 3.64 -0.43
C GLU A 464 -22.77 5.15 -0.19
N LYS A 465 -22.17 5.63 0.91
CA LYS A 465 -22.14 7.05 1.26
C LYS A 465 -21.36 7.88 0.25
N VAL A 466 -20.18 7.43 -0.17
CA VAL A 466 -19.33 8.11 -1.14
C VAL A 466 -19.96 8.05 -2.55
N LYS A 467 -20.57 6.91 -2.93
CA LYS A 467 -21.37 6.77 -4.16
C LYS A 467 -22.49 7.80 -4.20
N ALA A 468 -23.24 7.97 -3.10
CA ALA A 468 -24.32 8.96 -3.02
C ALA A 468 -23.80 10.40 -3.16
N LYS A 469 -22.62 10.72 -2.59
CA LYS A 469 -21.97 12.02 -2.77
C LYS A 469 -21.59 12.27 -4.23
N PHE A 470 -20.93 11.30 -4.89
CA PHE A 470 -20.58 11.47 -6.31
C PHE A 470 -21.80 11.52 -7.21
N TYR A 471 -22.85 10.77 -6.91
CA TYR A 471 -24.13 10.87 -7.62
C TYR A 471 -24.72 12.28 -7.51
N ASP A 472 -24.75 12.88 -6.31
CA ASP A 472 -25.22 14.25 -6.12
C ASP A 472 -24.38 15.27 -6.90
N ILE A 473 -23.05 15.08 -6.97
CA ILE A 473 -22.17 15.94 -7.77
C ILE A 473 -22.52 15.83 -9.26
N VAL A 474 -22.57 14.62 -9.81
CA VAL A 474 -22.84 14.35 -11.23
C VAL A 474 -24.23 14.88 -11.63
N ILE A 475 -25.26 14.60 -10.83
CA ILE A 475 -26.62 15.09 -11.10
C ILE A 475 -26.69 16.62 -11.03
N ARG A 476 -26.03 17.25 -10.07
CA ARG A 476 -26.01 18.73 -9.98
C ARG A 476 -25.29 19.38 -11.16
N THR A 477 -24.24 18.75 -11.68
CA THR A 477 -23.57 19.25 -12.89
C THR A 477 -24.47 19.11 -14.13
N ASP A 478 -25.22 18.01 -14.24
CA ASP A 478 -26.18 17.83 -15.33
C ASP A 478 -27.35 18.82 -15.26
N VAL A 479 -27.92 19.00 -14.07
CA VAL A 479 -28.96 20.01 -13.83
C VAL A 479 -28.42 21.41 -14.11
N GLY A 480 -27.18 21.71 -13.74
CA GLY A 480 -26.53 22.98 -14.06
C GLY A 480 -26.45 23.25 -15.56
N ASN A 481 -26.08 22.25 -16.36
CA ASN A 481 -26.08 22.34 -17.82
C ASN A 481 -27.51 22.58 -18.38
N VAL A 482 -28.51 21.90 -17.82
CA VAL A 482 -29.92 22.13 -18.17
C VAL A 482 -30.36 23.55 -17.80
N ASP A 483 -29.99 24.05 -16.63
CA ASP A 483 -30.31 25.41 -16.17
C ASP A 483 -29.70 26.48 -17.09
N VAL A 484 -28.46 26.28 -17.56
CA VAL A 484 -27.86 27.18 -18.58
C VAL A 484 -28.71 27.19 -19.85
N SER A 485 -29.05 26.02 -20.37
CA SER A 485 -29.84 25.89 -21.61
C SER A 485 -31.23 26.52 -21.46
N TRP A 486 -31.84 26.41 -20.27
CA TRP A 486 -33.12 26.99 -19.96
C TRP A 486 -33.03 28.52 -19.85
N SER A 487 -31.98 29.04 -19.20
CA SER A 487 -31.73 30.48 -19.09
C SER A 487 -31.48 31.11 -20.46
N GLN A 488 -30.68 30.47 -21.32
CA GLN A 488 -30.49 30.93 -22.71
C GLN A 488 -31.80 30.92 -23.51
N LYS A 489 -32.65 29.92 -23.30
CA LYS A 489 -33.96 29.85 -23.95
C LYS A 489 -34.89 30.96 -23.47
N GLU A 490 -35.01 31.14 -22.16
CA GLU A 490 -35.79 32.23 -21.57
C GLU A 490 -35.31 33.58 -22.11
N ASP A 491 -33.98 33.70 -22.27
CA ASP A 491 -33.39 34.87 -22.86
C ASP A 491 -33.88 35.09 -24.31
N ASN A 492 -33.69 34.10 -25.17
CA ASN A 492 -34.13 34.18 -26.56
C ASN A 492 -35.65 34.44 -26.69
N ASP A 493 -36.47 33.85 -25.81
CA ASP A 493 -37.93 34.05 -25.78
C ASP A 493 -38.29 35.50 -25.46
N ASP A 494 -37.57 36.14 -24.53
CA ASP A 494 -37.77 37.54 -24.19
C ASP A 494 -37.34 38.50 -25.30
N ASP A 495 -36.26 38.18 -26.02
CA ASP A 495 -35.84 38.97 -27.18
C ASP A 495 -36.83 38.83 -28.34
N LEU A 496 -37.39 37.64 -28.55
CA LEU A 496 -38.48 37.42 -29.48
C LEU A 496 -39.73 38.24 -29.13
N LYS A 497 -40.14 38.27 -27.86
CA LYS A 497 -41.26 39.10 -27.40
C LYS A 497 -40.99 40.58 -27.66
N ARG A 498 -39.78 41.06 -27.34
CA ARG A 498 -39.38 42.46 -27.58
C ARG A 498 -39.37 42.82 -29.05
N LEU A 499 -38.78 41.98 -29.90
CA LEU A 499 -38.72 42.20 -31.35
C LEU A 499 -40.13 42.18 -31.97
N ASN A 500 -41.01 41.31 -31.49
CA ASN A 500 -42.41 41.31 -31.93
C ASN A 500 -43.15 42.58 -31.49
N LEU A 501 -42.91 43.08 -30.28
CA LEU A 501 -43.46 44.35 -29.81
C LEU A 501 -42.89 45.55 -30.60
N SER A 502 -41.60 45.57 -30.93
CA SER A 502 -41.00 46.63 -31.75
C SER A 502 -41.56 46.59 -33.17
N ARG A 503 -41.62 45.42 -33.80
CA ARG A 503 -42.26 45.23 -35.12
C ARG A 503 -43.72 45.68 -35.12
N GLN A 504 -44.49 45.36 -34.08
CA GLN A 504 -45.88 45.84 -33.97
C GLN A 504 -45.96 47.37 -33.85
N ARG A 505 -45.05 48.00 -33.11
CA ARG A 505 -44.96 49.47 -33.01
C ARG A 505 -44.55 50.10 -34.33
N GLU A 506 -43.55 49.55 -35.02
CA GLU A 506 -43.10 49.98 -36.34
C GLU A 506 -44.19 49.82 -37.39
N LEU A 507 -44.89 48.68 -37.42
CA LEU A 507 -46.03 48.48 -38.31
C LEU A 507 -47.16 49.47 -38.02
N LYS A 508 -47.40 49.82 -36.76
CA LYS A 508 -48.36 50.85 -36.39
C LYS A 508 -47.89 52.23 -36.85
N GLN A 509 -46.63 52.58 -36.61
CA GLN A 509 -46.05 53.84 -37.05
C GLN A 509 -46.07 53.97 -38.58
N LEU A 510 -45.64 52.95 -39.31
CA LEU A 510 -45.74 52.90 -40.77
C LEU A 510 -47.18 53.02 -41.23
N ARG A 511 -48.14 52.35 -40.58
CA ARG A 511 -49.56 52.52 -40.90
C ARG A 511 -50.05 53.94 -40.68
N ASP A 512 -49.62 54.60 -39.60
CA ASP A 512 -49.98 55.97 -39.29
C ASP A 512 -49.33 56.97 -40.29
N GLU A 513 -48.05 56.78 -40.63
CA GLU A 513 -47.32 57.56 -41.65
C GLU A 513 -47.90 57.37 -43.07
N PHE A 514 -48.26 56.14 -43.45
CA PHE A 514 -48.94 55.88 -44.73
C PHE A 514 -50.37 56.40 -44.76
N LYS A 515 -51.07 56.42 -43.62
CA LYS A 515 -52.41 57.01 -43.52
C LYS A 515 -52.37 58.52 -43.78
N ASP A 516 -51.39 59.24 -43.23
CA ASP A 516 -51.22 60.67 -43.50
C ASP A 516 -50.93 60.95 -44.98
N ILE A 517 -50.19 60.07 -45.66
CA ILE A 517 -49.95 60.17 -47.11
C ILE A 517 -51.21 59.87 -47.93
N LEU A 518 -52.02 58.89 -47.51
CA LEU A 518 -53.31 58.54 -48.12
C LEU A 518 -54.35 59.67 -47.94
N ASP A 519 -54.37 60.32 -46.78
CA ASP A 519 -55.26 61.45 -46.49
C ASP A 519 -54.80 62.75 -47.20
N ALA A 520 -53.52 62.90 -47.56
CA ALA A 520 -53.00 64.03 -48.36
C ALA A 520 -53.22 63.88 -49.89
N GLY A 521 -53.60 62.69 -50.37
CA GLY A 521 -53.66 62.35 -51.79
C GLY A 521 -55.05 62.17 -52.41
N THR A 522 -56.15 62.29 -51.66
CA THR A 522 -57.49 62.05 -52.22
C THR A 522 -58.55 63.09 -51.80
N GLN A 523 -59.06 63.83 -52.78
CA GLN A 523 -60.37 64.46 -52.68
C GLN A 523 -61.42 63.35 -52.47
N LYS A 524 -62.15 63.49 -51.39
CA LYS A 524 -63.33 62.72 -51.00
C LYS A 524 -64.47 62.92 -52.01
N PRO A 525 -65.03 61.86 -52.64
CA PRO A 525 -66.43 61.86 -53.03
C PRO A 525 -67.23 61.17 -51.93
N SER A 526 -68.30 61.84 -51.52
CA SER A 526 -69.33 61.34 -50.62
C SER A 526 -70.00 60.07 -51.16
N ALA A 527 -70.31 59.16 -50.24
CA ALA A 527 -71.19 58.02 -50.46
C ALA A 527 -72.57 58.40 -51.02
N PRO A 528 -73.28 57.43 -51.62
CA PRO A 528 -74.69 57.27 -51.30
C PRO A 528 -75.07 55.86 -50.84
N ALA A 529 -76.27 55.82 -50.26
CA ALA A 529 -76.88 54.79 -49.45
C ALA A 529 -77.20 53.45 -50.15
N LYS A 530 -77.22 52.41 -49.30
CA LYS A 530 -78.04 51.18 -49.28
C LYS A 530 -78.80 50.77 -50.55
N THR A 531 -78.55 49.54 -50.99
CA THR A 531 -79.54 48.71 -51.68
C THR A 531 -79.53 47.29 -51.10
N GLU A 532 -80.71 46.70 -51.08
CA GLU A 532 -81.17 45.55 -50.30
C GLU A 532 -80.54 44.20 -50.67
N MET A 533 -80.62 43.27 -49.72
CA MET A 533 -80.32 41.84 -49.89
C MET A 533 -81.23 41.17 -50.94
N PRO A 534 -80.83 39.99 -51.43
CA PRO A 534 -81.65 38.81 -51.15
C PRO A 534 -80.85 37.65 -50.53
N LYS A 535 -81.54 36.87 -49.71
CA LYS A 535 -81.11 35.67 -48.95
C LYS A 535 -81.63 34.39 -49.69
N PRO A 536 -81.34 33.14 -49.25
CA PRO A 536 -80.18 32.29 -49.55
C PRO A 536 -80.51 30.92 -50.22
N GLU A 537 -79.45 30.09 -50.37
CA GLU A 537 -79.39 28.60 -50.46
C GLU A 537 -79.65 27.87 -51.81
N PRO A 538 -79.17 26.61 -52.02
CA PRO A 538 -78.06 25.86 -51.40
C PRO A 538 -77.13 25.14 -52.43
N SER A 539 -75.88 24.84 -52.07
CA SER A 539 -75.18 23.69 -52.67
C SER A 539 -74.14 23.07 -51.73
N GLN A 540 -74.15 21.75 -51.73
CA GLN A 540 -73.53 20.79 -50.84
C GLN A 540 -72.05 20.49 -51.21
N PRO A 541 -71.33 19.68 -50.40
CA PRO A 541 -69.91 19.86 -50.10
C PRO A 541 -68.97 19.10 -51.05
N SER A 542 -67.84 19.71 -51.38
CA SER A 542 -66.73 19.03 -52.06
C SER A 542 -65.60 18.68 -51.07
N GLY A 543 -65.54 17.41 -50.72
CA GLY A 543 -64.32 16.59 -50.69
C GLY A 543 -63.13 17.02 -49.84
N SER A 544 -63.02 16.44 -48.64
CA SER A 544 -61.73 16.07 -48.06
C SER A 544 -61.25 14.75 -48.66
N PRO A 545 -59.96 14.60 -49.01
CA PRO A 545 -59.28 13.32 -49.00
C PRO A 545 -58.46 13.21 -47.71
N ASP A 546 -58.88 12.28 -46.85
CA ASP A 546 -58.10 11.16 -46.33
C ASP A 546 -58.37 10.84 -44.86
N LYS A 547 -59.16 9.78 -44.68
CA LYS A 547 -59.13 8.88 -43.52
C LYS A 547 -59.30 7.45 -44.02
N GLY A 548 -58.28 6.64 -43.75
CA GLY A 548 -58.34 5.19 -43.49
C GLY A 548 -56.97 4.84 -42.87
N GLY A 549 -56.80 4.49 -41.60
CA GLY A 549 -57.49 3.50 -40.75
C GLY A 549 -56.64 2.20 -40.73
N PRO A 550 -56.48 1.41 -39.63
CA PRO A 550 -57.10 1.52 -38.31
C PRO A 550 -56.14 1.39 -37.09
N GLU A 551 -56.67 1.89 -35.98
CA GLU A 551 -56.58 1.50 -34.57
C GLU A 551 -55.69 0.29 -34.16
N GLN A 552 -54.72 0.57 -33.28
CA GLN A 552 -54.41 -0.28 -32.13
C GLN A 552 -54.24 0.62 -30.89
N ARG A 553 -55.27 0.62 -30.04
CA ARG A 553 -55.34 1.37 -28.79
C ARG A 553 -55.02 0.40 -27.65
N VAL A 554 -53.84 0.50 -27.07
CA VAL A 554 -53.55 -0.02 -25.72
C VAL A 554 -53.44 1.18 -24.79
N THR A 555 -54.34 1.20 -23.81
CA THR A 555 -54.44 2.17 -22.72
C THR A 555 -53.26 2.07 -21.75
N PRO A 556 -52.62 3.18 -21.33
CA PRO A 556 -51.89 3.21 -20.08
C PRO A 556 -52.83 3.58 -18.92
N GLY A 557 -52.94 2.67 -17.96
CA GLY A 557 -53.66 2.84 -16.71
C GLY A 557 -53.01 3.89 -15.81
N PHE A 558 -53.86 4.73 -15.22
CA PHE A 558 -53.52 5.52 -14.04
C PHE A 558 -53.76 4.64 -12.80
N ASP A 559 -52.71 4.05 -12.25
CA ASP A 559 -52.75 3.52 -10.89
C ASP A 559 -52.36 4.62 -9.89
N ARG A 560 -53.27 4.84 -8.95
CA ARG A 560 -53.14 5.76 -7.83
C ARG A 560 -52.21 5.15 -6.77
N PRO A 561 -51.33 5.94 -6.13
CA PRO A 561 -50.64 5.48 -4.93
C PRO A 561 -51.61 5.35 -3.76
N SER A 562 -51.47 4.23 -3.05
CA SER A 562 -52.17 3.86 -1.84
C SER A 562 -51.91 4.83 -0.69
N THR A 563 -52.98 5.07 0.07
CA THR A 563 -53.01 5.78 1.35
C THR A 563 -52.14 5.08 2.40
N PRO A 564 -51.32 5.79 3.20
CA PRO A 564 -50.66 5.20 4.36
C PRO A 564 -51.63 5.10 5.55
N ALA A 565 -51.55 3.97 6.24
CA ALA A 565 -52.31 3.65 7.45
C ALA A 565 -51.93 4.54 8.64
N ALA A 566 -52.94 4.90 9.44
CA ALA A 566 -52.78 5.63 10.69
C ALA A 566 -52.18 4.74 11.79
N PRO A 567 -51.37 5.30 12.71
CA PRO A 567 -50.86 4.56 13.87
C PRO A 567 -51.94 4.46 14.96
N THR A 568 -52.38 3.25 15.27
CA THR A 568 -53.13 2.96 16.50
C THR A 568 -52.17 2.87 17.68
N VAL A 569 -52.12 3.94 18.47
CA VAL A 569 -51.77 3.89 19.89
C VAL A 569 -53.00 3.42 20.66
N LYS A 570 -52.85 2.44 21.54
CA LYS A 570 -53.79 2.19 22.65
C LYS A 570 -53.03 1.71 23.90
N PRO A 571 -53.62 1.94 25.08
CA PRO A 571 -52.96 2.22 26.36
C PRO A 571 -52.35 1.02 27.08
#